data_AF-B7P170-F1
#
_entry.id   AF-B7P170-F1
#
_cell.length_a   1.000
_cell.length_b   1.000
_cell.length_c   1.000
_cell.angle_alpha   90.00
_cell.angle_beta   90.00
_cell.angle_gamma   90.00
#
_symmetry.space_group_name_H-M   'P 1'
#
loop_
_entity.id
_entity.type
_entity.pdbx_description
1 polymer ?
#
loop_
_entity_poly.entity_id
_entity_poly.type
_entity_poly.pdbx_seq_one_letter_code
_entity_poly.pdbx_strand_id
1 'polypeptide(L)'
;MVYGYWDGVDVPYDLSNSEELTRSHNTELNSPCGEIPPDRLAKCWQLNYHEAAIFLEEGQNNDKLDFHPCSHAALPAYLVVHNRLFYCLDLLSAVVLMSLALMEEPALPGLDVPIAFHVAVELLALCVVAAELVMKLRWLGLRPFFAHKRTVFKLTILLLMFVEALVVAARQTNHFRVLRALRPIFLIDNHYLGGVRRLTRQILQSLPPVFDMLVILFFFMTMFAILAYHMFAAAPEQYFSTLYDSFMNLFVLLTTSNFPDVMIPYYARSKWASLFFVVFLLVHLYFLMNLVLAVVYERFSSLEKDKFRKLLLHRRKACQQAFRLLVNRTSPSCLYFCHFEGLMRYYKPRAKRREVYLMFKTMDVSRNGFLSQEDFLQVLFQLKKSYHDVLGTVFILMPRFLSVGLVLIVVYYFFAIIGIEVFSGYQMEDCCNRHLASLHPPEDNLVRVETRMSKAEIALCSDPTPHPPAPEPLNYATDAAADTLVFRGVRWRTKFSFCLKMYAEEVKEWLDHAELEERRSNEWLILNVQNREGDSTALEAGHESRRTFTL
;
A
#
# COMPACT_ATOMS: atom_id res chain seq x y z
N MET A 1 32.45 11.63 -2.82
CA MET A 1 33.01 11.35 -1.47
C MET A 1 31.94 11.41 -0.38
N VAL A 2 30.80 10.73 -0.57
CA VAL A 2 29.81 10.46 0.48
C VAL A 2 29.24 9.08 0.18
N TYR A 3 30.02 8.04 0.49
CA TYR A 3 29.63 6.63 0.37
C TYR A 3 29.78 6.01 1.76
N GLY A 4 28.66 5.58 2.34
CA GLY A 4 28.59 4.98 3.68
C GLY A 4 27.15 4.82 4.18
N TYR A 5 26.19 4.75 3.26
CA TYR A 5 24.75 4.78 3.55
C TYR A 5 24.18 3.37 3.43
N TRP A 6 23.73 2.84 4.59
CA TRP A 6 22.89 1.66 4.77
C TRP A 6 23.51 0.27 4.92
N ASP A 7 24.80 0.15 5.21
CA ASP A 7 25.30 -1.10 5.78
C ASP A 7 25.01 -1.19 7.29
N GLY A 8 24.15 -2.15 7.58
CA GLY A 8 23.84 -2.65 8.91
C GLY A 8 23.38 -4.11 8.86
N VAL A 9 23.70 -4.81 7.77
CA VAL A 9 23.60 -6.27 7.64
C VAL A 9 24.71 -6.78 6.72
N ASP A 10 25.96 -6.45 7.06
CA ASP A 10 27.04 -7.39 6.82
C ASP A 10 27.08 -8.31 8.03
N VAL A 11 26.46 -9.48 7.88
CA VAL A 11 27.01 -10.65 8.58
C VAL A 11 28.18 -11.05 7.70
N PRO A 12 29.44 -10.80 8.08
CA PRO A 12 30.55 -11.31 7.30
C PRO A 12 30.38 -12.83 7.21
N TYR A 13 30.22 -13.31 5.99
CA TYR A 13 30.43 -14.71 5.66
C TYR A 13 31.94 -14.94 5.71
N ASP A 14 32.47 -15.11 6.92
CA ASP A 14 33.73 -15.79 7.14
C ASP A 14 33.44 -17.01 8.02
N LEU A 15 33.34 -18.16 7.35
CA LEU A 15 33.30 -19.49 7.95
C LEU A 15 34.67 -19.94 8.49
N SER A 16 35.65 -19.03 8.56
CA SER A 16 37.04 -19.26 8.95
C SER A 16 37.47 -18.53 10.23
N ASN A 17 36.71 -17.55 10.74
CA ASN A 17 37.05 -16.78 11.95
C ASN A 17 36.06 -16.98 13.10
N SER A 18 35.65 -18.24 13.34
CA SER A 18 34.91 -18.63 14.55
C SER A 18 35.78 -18.64 15.83
N GLU A 19 36.98 -18.06 15.79
CA GLU A 19 37.90 -17.95 16.92
C GLU A 19 37.95 -16.57 17.61
N GLU A 20 37.31 -15.51 17.05
CA GLU A 20 37.38 -14.17 17.66
C GLU A 20 36.09 -13.69 18.36
N LEU A 21 34.98 -14.43 18.24
CA LEU A 21 33.77 -14.23 19.05
C LEU A 21 33.72 -15.15 20.28
N THR A 22 34.88 -15.60 20.76
CA THR A 22 35.06 -16.40 21.99
C THR A 22 35.66 -15.56 23.13
N ARG A 23 35.87 -14.24 22.96
CA ARG A 23 36.68 -13.43 23.90
C ARG A 23 35.98 -12.31 24.66
N SER A 24 34.65 -12.28 24.72
CA SER A 24 33.96 -11.25 25.52
C SER A 24 32.75 -11.83 26.25
N HIS A 25 32.99 -12.12 27.53
CA HIS A 25 32.04 -12.51 28.58
C HIS A 25 31.50 -13.94 28.53
N ASN A 26 32.28 -14.83 29.13
CA ASN A 26 31.89 -16.10 29.75
C ASN A 26 30.44 -16.06 30.27
N THR A 27 29.54 -16.68 29.52
CA THR A 27 28.40 -17.40 30.10
C THR A 27 28.54 -18.89 29.77
N GLU A 28 29.79 -19.37 29.74
CA GLU A 28 30.07 -20.73 30.19
C GLU A 28 29.93 -20.69 31.70
N LEU A 29 28.78 -21.11 32.23
CA LEU A 29 28.77 -21.57 33.61
C LEU A 29 29.65 -22.82 33.65
N ASN A 30 30.87 -22.62 34.14
CA ASN A 30 31.58 -23.61 34.92
C ASN A 30 30.55 -24.34 35.80
N SER A 31 30.24 -25.60 35.47
CA SER A 31 29.83 -26.52 36.51
C SER A 31 31.10 -26.89 37.27
N PRO A 32 31.28 -26.49 38.53
CA PRO A 32 32.36 -27.02 39.33
C PRO A 32 32.10 -28.51 39.52
N CYS A 33 33.07 -29.34 39.16
CA CYS A 33 33.19 -30.70 39.65
C CYS A 33 33.15 -30.65 41.19
N GLY A 34 32.01 -30.98 41.78
CA GLY A 34 31.78 -31.01 43.22
C GLY A 34 30.29 -31.21 43.50
N GLU A 35 29.95 -32.01 44.50
CA GLU A 35 28.57 -32.34 44.87
C GLU A 35 27.77 -31.06 45.19
N ILE A 36 27.00 -30.57 44.22
CA ILE A 36 26.09 -29.44 44.40
C ILE A 36 24.84 -29.96 45.13
N PRO A 37 24.39 -29.31 46.22
CA PRO A 37 23.13 -29.66 46.88
C PRO A 37 21.97 -29.70 45.87
N PRO A 38 21.05 -30.67 45.94
CA PRO A 38 19.99 -30.86 44.95
C PRO A 38 19.14 -29.60 44.72
N ASP A 39 18.95 -28.78 45.76
CA ASP A 39 18.20 -27.52 45.70
C ASP A 39 18.87 -26.45 44.84
N ARG A 40 20.21 -26.39 44.83
CA ARG A 40 20.96 -25.44 43.99
C ARG A 40 20.94 -25.89 42.53
N LEU A 41 21.04 -27.19 42.28
CA LEU A 41 20.94 -27.76 40.94
C LEU A 41 19.57 -27.49 40.32
N ALA A 42 18.48 -27.68 41.10
CA ALA A 42 17.12 -27.39 40.65
C ALA A 42 16.93 -25.91 40.27
N LYS A 43 17.49 -24.97 41.05
CA LYS A 43 17.47 -23.53 40.75
C LYS A 43 18.24 -23.20 39.46
N CYS A 44 19.40 -23.79 39.24
CA CYS A 44 20.16 -23.60 38.00
C CYS A 44 19.37 -24.08 36.77
N TRP A 45 18.73 -25.24 36.85
CA TRP A 45 17.87 -25.72 35.75
C TRP A 45 16.67 -24.81 35.49
N GLN A 46 16.04 -24.26 36.53
CA GLN A 46 14.96 -23.30 36.35
C GLN A 46 15.41 -22.03 35.62
N LEU A 47 16.61 -21.52 35.92
CA LEU A 47 17.19 -20.38 35.22
C LEU A 47 17.48 -20.74 33.75
N ASN A 48 18.10 -21.88 33.48
CA ASN A 48 18.38 -22.34 32.11
C ASN A 48 17.09 -22.51 31.29
N TYR A 49 16.01 -23.02 31.90
CA TYR A 49 14.71 -23.13 31.21
C TYR A 49 14.11 -21.77 30.89
N HIS A 50 14.22 -20.82 31.82
CA HIS A 50 13.73 -19.46 31.60
C HIS A 50 14.54 -18.75 30.50
N GLU A 51 15.86 -18.89 30.53
CA GLU A 51 16.76 -18.33 29.54
C GLU A 51 16.56 -18.93 28.14
N ALA A 52 16.44 -20.27 28.06
CA ALA A 52 16.15 -20.96 26.80
C ALA A 52 14.78 -20.57 26.23
N ALA A 53 13.79 -20.28 27.08
CA ALA A 53 12.50 -19.77 26.65
C ALA A 53 12.62 -18.36 26.06
N ILE A 54 13.41 -17.47 26.67
CA ILE A 54 13.71 -16.13 26.13
C ILE A 54 14.37 -16.23 24.76
N PHE A 55 15.37 -17.10 24.58
CA PHE A 55 15.99 -17.32 23.27
C PHE A 55 14.97 -17.73 22.19
N LEU A 56 14.01 -18.61 22.52
CA LEU A 56 12.96 -19.00 21.57
C LEU A 56 12.00 -17.85 21.26
N GLU A 57 11.65 -17.03 22.26
CA GLU A 57 10.82 -15.83 22.08
C GLU A 57 11.52 -14.77 21.22
N GLU A 58 12.80 -14.47 21.49
CA GLU A 58 13.62 -13.56 20.68
C GLU A 58 13.78 -14.07 19.24
N GLY A 59 13.97 -15.38 19.07
CA GLY A 59 13.99 -16.03 17.76
C GLY A 59 12.67 -15.89 17.00
N GLN A 60 11.54 -15.97 17.68
CA GLN A 60 10.20 -15.79 17.12
C GLN A 60 9.90 -14.32 16.77
N ASN A 61 10.30 -13.39 17.64
CA ASN A 61 10.07 -11.95 17.48
C ASN A 61 11.07 -11.28 16.51
N ASN A 62 12.13 -12.01 16.12
CA ASN A 62 13.25 -11.53 15.31
C ASN A 62 13.99 -10.36 15.99
N ASP A 63 14.24 -10.52 17.30
CA ASP A 63 15.07 -9.63 18.09
C ASP A 63 16.53 -10.05 18.02
N LYS A 64 17.47 -9.10 18.09
CA LYS A 64 18.90 -9.41 18.00
C LYS A 64 19.36 -10.12 19.28
N LEU A 65 19.91 -11.32 19.13
CA LEU A 65 20.46 -12.14 20.21
C LEU A 65 21.64 -11.47 20.96
N ASP A 66 22.28 -10.46 20.37
CA ASP A 66 23.42 -9.75 20.98
C ASP A 66 23.02 -8.92 22.21
N PHE A 67 21.72 -8.64 22.39
CA PHE A 67 21.19 -7.85 23.52
C PHE A 67 20.54 -8.71 24.61
N HIS A 68 20.73 -10.03 24.56
CA HIS A 68 20.20 -10.96 25.55
C HIS A 68 20.63 -10.56 26.98
N PRO A 69 19.70 -10.50 27.95
CA PRO A 69 20.02 -10.06 29.31
C PRO A 69 20.84 -11.12 30.06
N CYS A 70 22.18 -11.04 29.97
CA CYS A 70 23.07 -11.98 30.68
C CYS A 70 23.24 -11.66 32.17
N SER A 71 22.75 -10.53 32.68
CA SER A 71 22.96 -10.10 34.07
C SER A 71 21.67 -10.03 34.89
N HIS A 72 21.72 -10.53 36.13
CA HIS A 72 20.60 -10.52 37.07
C HIS A 72 20.08 -9.11 37.40
N ALA A 73 20.90 -8.06 37.27
CA ALA A 73 20.51 -6.67 37.51
C ALA A 73 19.72 -6.04 36.34
N ALA A 74 19.90 -6.56 35.12
CA ALA A 74 19.23 -6.10 33.91
C ALA A 74 17.84 -6.74 33.70
N LEU A 75 17.63 -7.93 34.27
CA LEU A 75 16.40 -8.72 34.13
C LEU A 75 15.13 -7.99 34.62
N PRO A 76 15.11 -7.27 35.77
CA PRO A 76 13.91 -6.55 36.20
C PRO A 76 13.52 -5.42 35.24
N ALA A 77 14.50 -4.68 34.72
CA ALA A 77 14.25 -3.62 33.75
C ALA A 77 13.73 -4.19 32.43
N TYR A 78 14.28 -5.31 31.98
CA TYR A 78 13.79 -6.06 30.82
C TYR A 78 12.33 -6.50 31.01
N LEU A 79 11.99 -7.11 32.14
CA LEU A 79 10.63 -7.60 32.44
C LEU A 79 9.60 -6.47 32.53
N VAL A 80 9.97 -5.29 33.06
CA VAL A 80 9.09 -4.12 33.10
C VAL A 80 8.80 -3.60 31.69
N VAL A 81 9.83 -3.48 30.84
CA VAL A 81 9.67 -3.03 29.46
C VAL A 81 8.86 -4.02 28.61
N HIS A 82 9.04 -5.33 28.85
CA HIS A 82 8.32 -6.37 28.13
C HIS A 82 6.91 -6.64 28.69
N ASN A 83 6.41 -5.77 29.56
CA ASN A 83 5.04 -5.84 30.04
C ASN A 83 4.05 -5.30 28.98
N ARG A 84 2.90 -5.97 28.84
CA ARG A 84 1.82 -5.59 27.92
C ARG A 84 1.35 -4.16 28.14
N LEU A 85 1.26 -3.73 29.41
CA LEU A 85 0.85 -2.36 29.74
C LEU A 85 1.80 -1.32 29.13
N PHE A 86 3.10 -1.59 29.15
CA PHE A 86 4.10 -0.67 28.62
C PHE A 86 4.00 -0.56 27.09
N TYR A 87 3.80 -1.69 26.40
CA TYR A 87 3.54 -1.70 24.96
C TYR A 87 2.23 -1.00 24.59
N CYS A 88 1.17 -1.16 25.39
CA CYS A 88 -0.09 -0.45 25.17
C CYS A 88 0.04 1.05 25.39
N LEU A 89 0.81 1.49 26.40
CA LEU A 89 1.05 2.92 26.65
C LEU A 89 1.85 3.58 25.52
N ASP A 90 2.90 2.92 25.01
CA ASP A 90 3.64 3.41 23.84
C ASP A 90 2.73 3.52 22.62
N LEU A 91 1.91 2.49 22.36
CA LEU A 91 0.96 2.50 21.23
C LEU A 91 -0.06 3.63 21.37
N LEU A 92 -0.63 3.81 22.56
CA LEU A 92 -1.58 4.87 22.85
C LEU A 92 -0.93 6.24 22.63
N SER A 93 0.29 6.46 23.11
CA SER A 93 1.00 7.72 22.93
C SER A 93 1.25 8.04 21.46
N ALA A 94 1.63 7.04 20.65
CA ALA A 94 1.83 7.20 19.22
C ALA A 94 0.52 7.52 18.48
N VAL A 95 -0.58 6.86 18.83
CA VAL A 95 -1.91 7.13 18.25
C VAL A 95 -2.40 8.51 18.65
N VAL A 96 -2.21 8.93 19.90
CA VAL A 96 -2.55 10.27 20.38
C VAL A 96 -1.77 11.33 19.60
N LEU A 97 -0.45 11.19 19.46
CA LEU A 97 0.38 12.12 18.68
C LEU A 97 -0.11 12.27 17.23
N MET A 98 -0.50 11.15 16.60
CA MET A 98 -1.04 11.16 15.24
C MET A 98 -2.39 11.89 15.19
N SER A 99 -3.30 11.59 16.13
CA SER A 99 -4.64 12.19 16.20
C SER A 99 -4.65 13.69 16.50
N LEU A 100 -3.63 14.21 17.18
CA LEU A 100 -3.51 15.64 17.46
C LEU A 100 -3.49 16.50 16.19
N ALA A 101 -3.06 15.95 15.05
CA ALA A 101 -3.14 16.65 13.76
C ALA A 101 -4.56 17.05 13.34
N LEU A 102 -5.59 16.42 13.91
CA LEU A 102 -7.01 16.77 13.64
C LEU A 102 -7.48 17.98 14.47
N MET A 103 -6.84 18.22 15.61
CA MET A 103 -7.20 19.25 16.59
C MET A 103 -6.29 20.49 16.51
N GLU A 104 -5.06 20.32 16.02
CA GLU A 104 -4.11 21.40 15.82
C GLU A 104 -4.48 22.24 14.58
N GLU A 105 -4.17 23.53 14.60
CA GLU A 105 -4.42 24.40 13.45
C GLU A 105 -3.64 23.95 12.20
N PRO A 106 -4.28 23.93 11.01
CA PRO A 106 -5.72 24.11 10.74
C PRO A 106 -6.55 22.90 11.16
N ALA A 107 -7.38 23.10 12.19
CA ALA A 107 -8.16 22.03 12.79
C ALA A 107 -9.34 21.64 11.90
N LEU A 108 -9.82 20.42 12.06
CA LEU A 108 -11.10 20.01 11.48
C LEU A 108 -12.22 20.92 12.05
N PRO A 109 -13.16 21.43 11.24
CA PRO A 109 -14.25 22.27 11.71
C PRO A 109 -15.02 21.59 12.87
N GLY A 110 -15.08 22.25 14.03
CA GLY A 110 -15.73 21.74 15.24
C GLY A 110 -14.86 20.90 16.17
N LEU A 111 -13.56 20.75 15.88
CA LEU A 111 -12.57 20.06 16.72
C LEU A 111 -11.45 21.00 17.20
N ASP A 112 -11.69 22.31 17.16
CA ASP A 112 -10.75 23.34 17.60
C ASP A 112 -10.60 23.32 19.12
N VAL A 113 -9.35 23.27 19.58
CA VAL A 113 -8.99 23.26 21.00
C VAL A 113 -8.00 24.37 21.32
N PRO A 114 -8.04 24.95 22.53
CA PRO A 114 -7.07 25.97 22.94
C PRO A 114 -5.62 25.49 22.80
N ILE A 115 -4.70 26.42 22.47
CA ILE A 115 -3.28 26.09 22.22
C ILE A 115 -2.65 25.33 23.39
N ALA A 116 -2.93 25.80 24.61
CA ALA A 116 -2.44 25.16 25.83
C ALA A 116 -2.85 23.69 25.96
N PHE A 117 -4.05 23.32 25.48
CA PHE A 117 -4.54 21.95 25.60
C PHE A 117 -3.78 21.00 24.68
N HIS A 118 -3.69 21.31 23.37
CA HIS A 118 -2.98 20.42 22.44
C HIS A 118 -1.48 20.32 22.77
N VAL A 119 -0.85 21.41 23.20
CA VAL A 119 0.56 21.41 23.65
C VAL A 119 0.75 20.55 24.90
N ALA A 120 -0.16 20.63 25.88
CA ALA A 120 -0.09 19.80 27.08
C ALA A 120 -0.21 18.31 26.75
N VAL A 121 -1.12 17.94 25.84
CA VAL A 121 -1.28 16.55 25.37
C VAL A 121 -0.04 16.08 24.58
N GLU A 122 0.51 16.93 23.72
CA GLU A 122 1.74 16.64 22.98
C GLU A 122 2.93 16.40 23.93
N LEU A 123 3.15 17.30 24.89
CA LEU A 123 4.22 17.15 25.89
C LEU A 123 4.02 15.89 26.75
N LEU A 124 2.79 15.59 27.16
CA LEU A 124 2.48 14.38 27.91
C LEU A 124 2.83 13.11 27.11
N ALA A 125 2.43 13.05 25.84
CA ALA A 125 2.73 11.91 24.97
C ALA A 125 4.23 11.77 24.71
N LEU A 126 4.94 12.87 24.45
CA LEU A 126 6.40 12.86 24.28
C LEU A 126 7.12 12.42 25.57
N CYS A 127 6.63 12.79 26.75
CA CYS A 127 7.16 12.32 28.04
C CYS A 127 7.01 10.80 28.22
N VAL A 128 5.91 10.21 27.77
CA VAL A 128 5.72 8.74 27.79
C VAL A 128 6.76 8.05 26.90
N VAL A 129 6.98 8.56 25.68
CA VAL A 129 8.01 8.04 24.76
C VAL A 129 9.43 8.24 25.33
N ALA A 130 9.69 9.36 26.01
CA ALA A 130 10.95 9.62 26.68
C ALA A 130 11.20 8.60 27.81
N ALA A 131 10.19 8.30 28.62
CA ALA A 131 10.29 7.31 29.69
C ALA A 131 10.62 5.90 29.16
N GLU A 132 10.05 5.49 28.02
CA GLU A 132 10.43 4.25 27.33
C GLU A 132 11.91 4.24 26.96
N LEU A 133 12.42 5.31 26.32
CA LEU A 133 13.83 5.37 25.93
C LEU A 133 14.77 5.35 27.14
N VAL A 134 14.39 5.98 28.24
CA VAL A 134 15.16 5.94 29.50
C VAL A 134 15.18 4.54 30.09
N MET A 135 14.05 3.83 30.12
CA MET A 135 14.00 2.44 30.60
C MET A 135 14.81 1.50 29.71
N LYS A 136 14.76 1.72 28.39
CA LYS A 136 15.59 1.01 27.41
C LYS A 136 17.08 1.29 27.61
N LEU A 137 17.45 2.54 27.88
CA LEU A 137 18.84 2.91 28.20
C LEU A 137 19.32 2.22 29.49
N ARG A 138 18.47 2.14 30.52
CA ARG A 138 18.79 1.46 31.78
C ARG A 138 19.05 -0.04 31.60
N TRP A 139 18.31 -0.70 30.72
CA TRP A 139 18.50 -2.12 30.43
C TRP A 139 19.71 -2.39 29.51
N LEU A 140 19.86 -1.66 28.39
CA LEU A 140 20.95 -1.90 27.42
C LEU A 140 22.31 -1.32 27.86
N GLY A 141 22.30 -0.27 28.68
CA GLY A 141 23.49 0.53 29.00
C GLY A 141 23.85 1.55 27.91
N LEU A 142 24.77 2.48 28.23
CA LEU A 142 25.09 3.64 27.39
C LEU A 142 25.71 3.28 26.03
N ARG A 143 26.75 2.43 26.00
CA ARG A 143 27.48 2.13 24.75
C ARG A 143 26.60 1.42 23.72
N PRO A 144 25.87 0.33 24.05
CA PRO A 144 25.01 -0.34 23.07
C PRO A 144 23.82 0.52 22.64
N PHE A 145 23.33 1.39 23.53
CA PHE A 145 22.23 2.31 23.23
C PHE A 145 22.59 3.30 22.11
N PHE A 146 23.74 3.96 22.21
CA PHE A 146 24.21 4.91 21.19
C PHE A 146 24.77 4.24 19.93
N ALA A 147 25.21 2.97 20.01
CA ALA A 147 25.58 2.20 18.83
C ALA A 147 24.36 1.80 17.98
N HIS A 148 23.18 1.69 18.58
CA HIS A 148 21.97 1.25 17.88
C HIS A 148 21.30 2.40 17.09
N LYS A 149 21.61 2.48 15.78
CA LYS A 149 21.13 3.51 14.83
C LYS A 149 19.63 3.87 14.98
N ARG A 150 18.75 2.88 15.16
CA ARG A 150 17.29 3.11 15.30
C ARG A 150 16.94 3.84 16.60
N THR A 151 17.60 3.51 17.70
CA THR A 151 17.33 4.15 18.99
C THR A 151 17.85 5.57 19.00
N VAL A 152 19.02 5.81 18.39
CA VAL A 152 19.57 7.15 18.18
C VAL A 152 18.63 7.99 17.31
N PHE A 153 18.13 7.44 16.20
CA PHE A 153 17.18 8.16 15.34
C PHE A 153 15.87 8.51 16.06
N LYS A 154 15.29 7.57 16.84
CA LYS A 154 14.09 7.83 17.69
C LYS A 154 14.39 8.91 18.73
N LEU A 155 15.59 8.90 19.35
CA LEU A 155 16.02 9.92 20.31
C LEU A 155 16.16 11.30 19.65
N THR A 156 16.80 11.39 18.48
CA THR A 156 16.99 12.66 17.77
C THR A 156 15.65 13.30 17.43
N ILE A 157 14.70 12.54 16.87
CA ILE A 157 13.37 13.06 16.54
C ILE A 157 12.62 13.47 17.80
N LEU A 158 12.67 12.65 18.86
CA LEU A 158 12.05 13.00 20.14
C LEU A 158 12.58 14.33 20.69
N LEU A 159 13.89 14.56 20.65
CA LEU A 159 14.48 15.81 21.11
C LEU A 159 14.05 17.00 20.26
N LEU A 160 14.05 16.87 18.92
CA LEU A 160 13.59 17.93 18.01
C LEU A 160 12.13 18.29 18.26
N MET A 161 11.26 17.29 18.42
CA MET A 161 9.83 17.49 18.70
C MET A 161 9.58 18.08 20.09
N PHE A 162 10.37 17.68 21.10
CA PHE A 162 10.25 18.25 22.44
C PHE A 162 10.62 19.73 22.46
N VAL A 163 11.70 20.10 21.76
CA VAL A 163 12.11 21.52 21.60
C VAL A 163 11.03 22.32 20.87
N GLU A 164 10.48 21.79 19.77
CA GLU A 164 9.39 22.44 19.04
C GLU A 164 8.15 22.65 19.92
N ALA A 165 7.73 21.63 20.67
CA ALA A 165 6.59 21.72 21.58
C ALA A 165 6.80 22.79 22.67
N LEU A 166 8.02 22.90 23.23
CA LEU A 166 8.37 23.96 24.18
C LEU A 166 8.36 25.36 23.54
N VAL A 167 8.79 25.48 22.28
CA VAL A 167 8.75 26.75 21.54
C VAL A 167 7.30 27.19 21.31
N VAL A 168 6.39 26.27 20.97
CA VAL A 168 4.95 26.58 20.87
C VAL A 168 4.39 26.97 22.23
N ALA A 169 4.74 26.25 23.30
CA ALA A 169 4.32 26.56 24.66
C ALA A 169 4.75 27.98 25.10
N ALA A 170 5.95 28.41 24.74
CA ALA A 170 6.48 29.72 25.09
C ALA A 170 5.90 30.85 24.22
N ARG A 171 5.76 30.63 22.91
CA ARG A 171 5.32 31.67 21.96
C ARG A 171 3.81 31.88 21.93
N GLN A 172 3.01 30.85 22.26
CA GLN A 172 1.54 30.87 22.11
C GLN A 172 1.07 31.24 20.68
N THR A 173 1.91 31.01 19.68
CA THR A 173 1.63 31.28 18.26
C THR A 173 2.06 30.09 17.42
N ASN A 174 1.25 29.73 16.42
CA ASN A 174 1.62 28.70 15.46
C ASN A 174 2.72 29.22 14.52
N HIS A 175 3.69 28.35 14.22
CA HIS A 175 4.74 28.58 13.22
C HIS A 175 4.74 27.39 12.26
N PHE A 176 5.63 27.39 11.26
CA PHE A 176 5.74 26.28 10.32
C PHE A 176 6.26 25.02 11.02
N ARG A 177 5.42 23.98 11.15
CA ARG A 177 5.64 22.81 12.02
C ARG A 177 5.81 21.51 11.24
N VAL A 178 6.79 21.47 10.33
CA VAL A 178 7.06 20.29 9.46
C VAL A 178 7.43 19.04 10.24
N LEU A 179 8.00 19.18 11.44
CA LEU A 179 8.39 18.04 12.28
C LEU A 179 7.19 17.18 12.71
N ARG A 180 5.96 17.71 12.66
CA ARG A 180 4.71 16.94 12.81
C ARG A 180 4.63 15.77 11.83
N ALA A 181 5.16 15.91 10.62
CA ALA A 181 5.17 14.85 9.61
C ALA A 181 6.02 13.64 10.03
N LEU A 182 6.92 13.80 11.02
CA LEU A 182 7.78 12.73 11.56
C LEU A 182 7.11 11.92 12.69
N ARG A 183 5.96 12.35 13.23
CA ARG A 183 5.19 11.61 14.27
C ARG A 183 4.91 10.13 13.95
N PRO A 184 4.62 9.73 12.70
CA PRO A 184 4.39 8.32 12.36
C PRO A 184 5.56 7.40 12.69
N ILE A 185 6.77 7.93 12.88
CA ILE A 185 7.95 7.14 13.23
C ILE A 185 7.79 6.49 14.61
N PHE A 186 7.12 7.15 15.56
CA PHE A 186 6.81 6.55 16.87
C PHE A 186 5.84 5.39 16.73
N LEU A 187 4.84 5.52 15.84
CA LEU A 187 3.91 4.44 15.51
C LEU A 187 4.63 3.26 14.82
N ILE A 188 5.53 3.54 13.87
CA ILE A 188 6.29 2.51 13.16
C ILE A 188 7.26 1.77 14.09
N ASP A 189 7.87 2.43 15.09
CA ASP A 189 8.82 1.74 16.00
C ASP A 189 8.14 0.91 17.10
N ASN A 190 6.81 1.01 17.24
CA ASN A 190 6.05 0.29 18.26
C ASN A 190 6.19 -1.25 18.15
N HIS A 191 6.13 -1.93 19.29
CA HIS A 191 6.24 -3.39 19.38
C HIS A 191 5.16 -4.13 18.56
N TYR A 192 3.89 -3.74 18.67
CA TYR A 192 2.78 -4.39 17.97
C TYR A 192 2.85 -4.19 16.45
N LEU A 193 3.43 -3.08 16.01
CA LEU A 193 3.54 -2.69 14.61
C LEU A 193 4.87 -3.10 13.95
N GLY A 194 5.51 -4.15 14.48
CA GLY A 194 6.71 -4.74 13.88
C GLY A 194 6.52 -5.17 12.41
N GLY A 195 5.29 -5.52 12.00
CA GLY A 195 4.93 -5.77 10.59
C GLY A 195 5.08 -4.53 9.71
N VAL A 196 4.45 -3.42 10.11
CA VAL A 196 4.53 -2.10 9.45
C VAL A 196 5.98 -1.65 9.33
N ARG A 197 6.77 -1.79 10.40
CA ARG A 197 8.20 -1.48 10.41
C ARG A 197 9.01 -2.27 9.38
N ARG A 198 8.75 -3.58 9.29
CA ARG A 198 9.43 -4.45 8.32
C ARG A 198 9.05 -4.06 6.89
N LEU A 199 7.77 -3.79 6.65
CA LEU A 199 7.27 -3.38 5.33
C LEU A 199 7.82 -2.02 4.90
N THR A 200 7.79 -1.02 5.78
CA THR A 200 8.35 0.32 5.50
C THR A 200 9.83 0.22 5.13
N ARG A 201 10.61 -0.58 5.89
CA ARG A 201 12.02 -0.85 5.56
C ARG A 201 12.17 -1.57 4.23
N GLN A 202 11.29 -2.52 3.91
CA GLN A 202 11.30 -3.22 2.64
C GLN A 202 11.14 -2.26 1.47
N ILE A 203 10.14 -1.38 1.54
CA ILE A 203 9.87 -0.36 0.51
C ILE A 203 11.09 0.56 0.33
N LEU A 204 11.66 1.07 1.42
CA LEU A 204 12.83 1.95 1.35
C LEU A 204 14.09 1.24 0.82
N GLN A 205 14.28 -0.04 1.14
CA GLN A 205 15.41 -0.83 0.63
C GLN A 205 15.24 -1.25 -0.84
N SER A 206 13.99 -1.36 -1.34
CA SER A 206 13.74 -1.61 -2.75
C SER A 206 13.83 -0.35 -3.60
N LEU A 207 13.87 0.85 -3.01
CA LEU A 207 13.89 2.12 -3.73
C LEU A 207 15.18 2.37 -4.55
N PRO A 208 16.40 2.05 -4.08
CA PRO A 208 17.62 2.40 -4.82
C PRO A 208 17.70 1.81 -6.23
N PRO A 209 17.43 0.50 -6.46
CA PRO A 209 17.41 -0.04 -7.83
C PRO A 209 16.32 0.57 -8.73
N VAL A 210 15.23 1.05 -8.14
CA VAL A 210 14.15 1.72 -8.88
C VAL A 210 14.60 3.11 -9.32
N PHE A 211 15.42 3.79 -8.52
CA PHE A 211 15.97 5.10 -8.86
C PHE A 211 16.79 5.05 -10.16
N ASP A 212 17.62 4.03 -10.36
CA ASP A 212 18.39 3.86 -11.59
C ASP A 212 17.50 3.77 -12.84
N MET A 213 16.38 3.05 -12.74
CA MET A 213 15.40 2.95 -13.83
C MET A 213 14.59 4.24 -14.02
N LEU A 214 14.25 4.95 -12.94
CA LEU A 214 13.60 6.25 -13.02
C LEU A 214 14.49 7.29 -13.73
N VAL A 215 15.81 7.25 -13.55
CA VAL A 215 16.74 8.12 -14.27
C VAL A 215 16.63 7.91 -15.78
N ILE A 216 16.57 6.66 -16.24
CA ILE A 216 16.38 6.35 -17.67
C ILE A 216 15.02 6.86 -18.17
N LEU A 217 13.96 6.64 -17.40
CA LEU A 217 12.61 7.13 -17.71
C LEU A 217 12.60 8.66 -17.88
N PHE A 218 13.15 9.41 -16.92
CA PHE A 218 13.21 10.87 -16.96
C PHE A 218 14.15 11.41 -18.05
N PHE A 219 15.20 10.67 -18.40
CA PHE A 219 16.08 11.01 -19.53
C PHE A 219 15.31 10.99 -20.86
N PHE A 220 14.59 9.89 -21.16
CA PHE A 220 13.75 9.82 -22.37
C PHE A 220 12.62 10.83 -22.34
N MET A 221 12.01 11.05 -21.17
CA MET A 221 10.97 12.06 -21.01
C MET A 221 11.51 13.44 -21.39
N THR A 222 12.68 13.83 -20.89
CA THR A 222 13.31 15.13 -21.21
C THR A 222 13.61 15.26 -22.71
N MET A 223 14.05 14.19 -23.37
CA MET A 223 14.27 14.17 -24.82
C MET A 223 12.97 14.46 -25.59
N PHE A 224 11.87 13.80 -25.21
CA PHE A 224 10.56 14.04 -25.83
C PHE A 224 9.99 15.42 -25.48
N ALA A 225 10.27 15.96 -24.30
CA ALA A 225 9.85 17.30 -23.91
C ALA A 225 10.52 18.39 -24.75
N ILE A 226 11.82 18.25 -25.04
CA ILE A 226 12.56 19.15 -25.93
C ILE A 226 12.00 19.04 -27.36
N LEU A 227 11.75 17.82 -27.84
CA LEU A 227 11.14 17.60 -29.15
C LEU A 227 9.73 18.20 -29.24
N ALA A 228 8.88 17.98 -28.23
CA ALA A 228 7.53 18.53 -28.16
C ALA A 228 7.55 20.05 -28.19
N TYR A 229 8.42 20.68 -27.41
CA TYR A 229 8.60 22.12 -27.41
C TYR A 229 8.95 22.64 -28.81
N HIS A 230 9.95 22.06 -29.48
CA HIS A 230 10.31 22.50 -30.82
C HIS A 230 9.25 22.23 -31.88
N MET A 231 8.45 21.17 -31.74
CA MET A 231 7.39 20.83 -32.70
C MET A 231 6.10 21.65 -32.49
N PHE A 232 5.77 21.99 -31.24
CA PHE A 232 4.43 22.45 -30.87
C PHE A 232 4.39 23.84 -30.21
N ALA A 233 5.53 24.43 -29.81
CA ALA A 233 5.55 25.75 -29.14
C ALA A 233 4.98 26.90 -29.98
N ALA A 234 4.93 26.76 -31.31
CA ALA A 234 4.35 27.75 -32.20
C ALA A 234 2.81 27.71 -32.28
N ALA A 235 2.18 26.71 -31.66
CA ALA A 235 0.73 26.65 -31.57
C ALA A 235 0.22 27.67 -30.54
N PRO A 236 -0.99 28.24 -30.73
CA PRO A 236 -1.60 29.16 -29.77
C PRO A 236 -1.97 28.49 -28.43
N GLU A 237 -1.87 27.17 -28.35
CA GLU A 237 -2.24 26.36 -27.20
C GLU A 237 -1.12 26.33 -26.15
N GLN A 238 -1.48 26.36 -24.87
CA GLN A 238 -0.52 26.56 -23.78
C GLN A 238 0.18 25.27 -23.28
N TYR A 239 -0.09 24.10 -23.87
CA TYR A 239 0.49 22.84 -23.37
C TYR A 239 2.02 22.71 -23.57
N PHE A 240 2.57 23.22 -24.67
CA PHE A 240 3.99 23.07 -25.03
C PHE A 240 4.70 24.43 -25.17
N SER A 241 4.21 25.46 -24.45
CA SER A 241 4.67 26.84 -24.60
C SER A 241 6.08 27.08 -24.05
N THR A 242 6.45 26.37 -22.98
CA THR A 242 7.78 26.37 -22.38
C THR A 242 8.31 24.95 -22.23
N LEU A 243 9.62 24.81 -22.01
CA LEU A 243 10.22 23.50 -21.71
C LEU A 243 9.66 22.90 -20.41
N TYR A 244 9.35 23.74 -19.42
CA TYR A 244 8.72 23.30 -18.17
C TYR A 244 7.31 22.75 -18.42
N ASP A 245 6.47 23.49 -19.17
CA ASP A 245 5.11 23.04 -19.49
C ASP A 245 5.14 21.75 -20.32
N SER A 246 6.07 21.67 -21.27
CA SER A 246 6.26 20.46 -22.08
C SER A 246 6.63 19.25 -21.21
N PHE A 247 7.55 19.43 -20.27
CA PHE A 247 7.95 18.39 -19.34
C PHE A 247 6.77 17.95 -18.46
N MET A 248 6.04 18.91 -17.88
CA MET A 248 4.92 18.61 -16.98
C MET A 248 3.74 17.96 -17.72
N ASN A 249 3.38 18.45 -18.90
CA ASN A 249 2.28 17.87 -19.68
C ASN A 249 2.60 16.46 -20.17
N LEU A 250 3.86 16.17 -20.53
CA LEU A 250 4.27 14.81 -20.85
C LEU A 250 4.39 13.92 -19.61
N PHE A 251 4.77 14.47 -18.47
CA PHE A 251 4.76 13.75 -17.19
C PHE A 251 3.34 13.36 -16.74
N VAL A 252 2.34 14.22 -17.00
CA VAL A 252 0.92 13.88 -16.78
C VAL A 252 0.39 12.93 -17.87
N LEU A 253 0.88 13.04 -19.11
CA LEU A 253 0.53 12.11 -20.19
C LEU A 253 1.06 10.69 -19.94
N LEU A 254 2.21 10.57 -19.27
CA LEU A 254 2.79 9.30 -18.84
C LEU A 254 1.82 8.50 -17.95
N THR A 255 1.01 9.18 -17.12
CA THR A 255 -0.05 8.56 -16.31
C THR A 255 -1.40 8.50 -17.03
N THR A 256 -1.44 8.89 -18.31
CA THR A 256 -2.63 8.96 -19.17
C THR A 256 -3.76 9.85 -18.63
N SER A 257 -3.45 10.78 -17.71
CA SER A 257 -4.49 11.55 -17.02
C SER A 257 -5.02 12.72 -17.83
N ASN A 258 -4.23 13.24 -18.79
CA ASN A 258 -4.61 14.34 -19.68
C ASN A 258 -4.76 13.89 -21.15
N PHE A 259 -4.90 12.59 -21.41
CA PHE A 259 -5.17 12.05 -22.75
C PHE A 259 -6.68 11.80 -22.91
N PRO A 260 -7.33 12.23 -24.00
CA PRO A 260 -6.78 12.78 -25.25
C PRO A 260 -6.58 14.32 -25.27
N ASP A 261 -6.93 15.03 -24.21
CA ASP A 261 -7.01 16.51 -24.18
C ASP A 261 -5.72 17.21 -24.61
N VAL A 262 -4.56 16.72 -24.19
CA VAL A 262 -3.24 17.28 -24.56
C VAL A 262 -2.92 17.13 -26.06
N MET A 263 -3.53 16.16 -26.75
CA MET A 263 -3.27 15.86 -28.16
C MET A 263 -4.23 16.57 -29.11
N ILE A 264 -5.51 16.69 -28.73
CA ILE A 264 -6.61 17.13 -29.62
C ILE A 264 -6.29 18.42 -30.39
N PRO A 265 -5.78 19.51 -29.77
CA PRO A 265 -5.54 20.76 -30.48
C PRO A 265 -4.48 20.63 -31.59
N TYR A 266 -3.44 19.83 -31.35
CA TYR A 266 -2.36 19.59 -32.31
C TYR A 266 -2.82 18.65 -33.43
N TYR A 267 -3.63 17.66 -33.09
CA TYR A 267 -4.25 16.76 -34.07
C TYR A 267 -5.20 17.48 -35.03
N ALA A 268 -5.97 18.45 -34.53
CA ALA A 268 -6.88 19.25 -35.35
C ALA A 268 -6.13 20.09 -36.39
N ARG A 269 -4.91 20.54 -36.08
CA ARG A 269 -4.08 21.32 -37.01
C ARG A 269 -3.31 20.43 -38.00
N SER A 270 -2.80 19.30 -37.54
CA SER A 270 -2.14 18.31 -38.39
C SER A 270 -2.42 16.91 -37.87
N LYS A 271 -3.03 16.08 -38.70
CA LYS A 271 -3.29 14.67 -38.36
C LYS A 271 -2.00 13.92 -38.02
N TRP A 272 -0.87 14.32 -38.59
CA TRP A 272 0.46 13.75 -38.31
C TRP A 272 0.97 14.03 -36.90
N ALA A 273 0.42 15.03 -36.19
CA ALA A 273 0.78 15.30 -34.80
C ALA A 273 0.44 14.13 -33.87
N SER A 274 -0.58 13.31 -34.20
CA SER A 274 -0.92 12.12 -33.41
C SER A 274 0.24 11.12 -33.34
N LEU A 275 1.09 11.06 -34.38
CA LEU A 275 2.24 10.16 -34.42
C LEU A 275 3.19 10.41 -33.26
N PHE A 276 3.41 11.68 -32.90
CA PHE A 276 4.25 12.03 -31.76
C PHE A 276 3.71 11.43 -30.46
N PHE A 277 2.42 11.60 -30.18
CA PHE A 277 1.77 11.11 -28.95
C PHE A 277 1.68 9.58 -28.92
N VAL A 278 1.39 8.94 -30.05
CA VAL A 278 1.36 7.48 -30.17
C VAL A 278 2.74 6.88 -29.91
N VAL A 279 3.79 7.44 -30.51
CA VAL A 279 5.17 7.00 -30.29
C VAL A 279 5.59 7.25 -28.83
N PHE A 280 5.22 8.40 -28.25
CA PHE A 280 5.48 8.70 -26.84
C PHE A 280 4.85 7.64 -25.93
N LEU A 281 3.57 7.30 -26.11
CA LEU A 281 2.88 6.29 -25.31
C LEU A 281 3.45 4.88 -25.51
N LEU A 282 3.79 4.51 -26.76
CA LEU A 282 4.43 3.22 -27.04
C LEU A 282 5.75 3.08 -26.28
N VAL A 283 6.60 4.11 -26.34
CA VAL A 283 7.91 4.09 -25.69
C VAL A 283 7.79 4.22 -24.17
N HIS A 284 6.99 5.16 -23.66
CA HIS A 284 6.99 5.46 -22.22
C HIS A 284 6.06 4.56 -21.41
N LEU A 285 4.81 4.37 -21.87
CA LEU A 285 3.81 3.62 -21.13
C LEU A 285 3.99 2.11 -21.35
N TYR A 286 4.10 1.66 -22.60
CA TYR A 286 4.14 0.22 -22.88
C TYR A 286 5.53 -0.39 -22.75
N PHE A 287 6.58 0.34 -23.08
CA PHE A 287 7.95 -0.16 -22.97
C PHE A 287 8.61 0.22 -21.63
N LEU A 288 8.86 1.51 -21.38
CA LEU A 288 9.64 1.95 -20.21
C LEU A 288 8.93 1.66 -18.88
N MET A 289 7.64 1.96 -18.72
CA MET A 289 6.92 1.69 -17.46
C MET A 289 6.82 0.21 -17.14
N ASN A 290 6.59 -0.64 -18.13
CA ASN A 290 6.58 -2.10 -17.93
C ASN A 290 7.98 -2.64 -17.60
N LEU A 291 9.04 -2.08 -18.18
CA LEU A 291 10.42 -2.40 -17.81
C LEU A 291 10.73 -1.99 -16.36
N VAL A 292 10.32 -0.78 -15.95
CA VAL A 292 10.44 -0.31 -14.56
C VAL A 292 9.73 -1.29 -13.63
N LEU A 293 8.48 -1.65 -13.92
CA LEU A 293 7.70 -2.59 -13.11
C LEU A 293 8.38 -3.96 -13.00
N ALA A 294 8.90 -4.50 -14.11
CA ALA A 294 9.61 -5.78 -14.12
C ALA A 294 10.84 -5.77 -13.21
N VAL A 295 11.65 -4.71 -13.27
CA VAL A 295 12.85 -4.57 -12.42
C VAL A 295 12.51 -4.33 -10.96
N VAL A 296 11.48 -3.52 -10.67
CA VAL A 296 10.95 -3.36 -9.30
C VAL A 296 10.55 -4.72 -8.74
N TYR A 297 9.81 -5.53 -9.53
CA TYR A 297 9.34 -6.86 -9.11
C TYR A 297 10.50 -7.83 -8.83
N GLU A 298 11.48 -7.91 -9.74
CA GLU A 298 12.64 -8.80 -9.55
C GLU A 298 13.42 -8.44 -8.27
N ARG A 299 13.67 -7.13 -8.05
CA ARG A 299 14.38 -6.64 -6.86
C ARG A 299 13.58 -6.86 -5.58
N PHE A 300 12.29 -6.57 -5.60
CA PHE A 300 11.41 -6.81 -4.47
C PHE A 300 11.36 -8.32 -4.11
N SER A 301 11.19 -9.19 -5.11
CA SER A 301 11.15 -10.64 -4.93
C SER A 301 12.47 -11.20 -4.39
N SER A 302 13.61 -10.73 -4.92
CA SER A 302 14.94 -11.09 -4.42
C SER A 302 15.13 -10.68 -2.96
N LEU A 303 14.79 -9.43 -2.61
CA LEU A 303 14.86 -8.93 -1.22
C LEU A 303 13.94 -9.71 -0.28
N GLU A 304 12.75 -10.13 -0.75
CA GLU A 304 11.83 -10.96 0.05
C GLU A 304 12.41 -12.35 0.32
N LYS A 305 12.98 -13.01 -0.70
CA LYS A 305 13.64 -14.31 -0.57
C LYS A 305 14.81 -14.24 0.43
N ASP A 306 15.67 -13.24 0.32
CA ASP A 306 16.80 -13.05 1.22
C ASP A 306 16.35 -12.78 2.66
N LYS A 307 15.30 -11.98 2.84
CA LYS A 307 14.71 -11.73 4.17
C LYS A 307 14.14 -13.00 4.77
N PHE A 308 13.40 -13.79 3.98
CA PHE A 308 12.87 -15.07 4.44
C PHE A 308 14.00 -16.02 4.85
N ARG A 309 15.08 -16.11 4.06
CA ARG A 309 16.28 -16.88 4.40
C ARG A 309 16.93 -16.39 5.69
N LYS A 310 17.15 -15.08 5.84
CA LYS A 310 17.74 -14.47 7.05
C LYS A 310 16.88 -14.72 8.29
N LEU A 311 15.55 -14.62 8.18
CA LEU A 311 14.60 -14.91 9.26
C LEU A 311 14.68 -16.38 9.70
N LEU A 312 14.73 -17.32 8.75
CA LEU A 312 14.88 -18.73 9.05
C LEU A 312 16.21 -19.05 9.73
N LEU A 313 17.31 -18.46 9.23
CA LEU A 313 18.64 -18.62 9.83
C LEU A 313 18.69 -18.02 11.24
N HIS A 314 18.08 -16.87 11.46
CA HIS A 314 17.98 -16.23 12.78
C HIS A 314 17.24 -17.13 13.78
N ARG A 315 16.05 -17.61 13.39
CA ARG A 315 15.25 -18.50 14.24
C ARG A 315 15.98 -19.82 14.50
N ARG A 316 16.72 -20.35 13.51
CA ARG A 316 17.62 -21.51 13.69
C ARG A 316 18.70 -21.23 14.72
N LYS A 317 19.40 -20.10 14.62
CA LYS A 317 20.43 -19.69 15.59
C LYS A 317 19.87 -19.64 17.02
N ALA A 318 18.69 -19.01 17.19
CA ALA A 318 18.01 -18.93 18.48
C ALA A 318 17.68 -20.32 19.06
N CYS A 319 17.12 -21.22 18.24
CA CYS A 319 16.86 -22.60 18.66
C CYS A 319 18.15 -23.37 18.99
N GLN A 320 19.26 -23.11 18.28
CA GLN A 320 20.55 -23.75 18.60
C GLN A 320 21.08 -23.29 19.96
N GLN A 321 20.96 -22.00 20.29
CA GLN A 321 21.36 -21.50 21.62
C GLN A 321 20.46 -22.05 22.72
N ALA A 322 19.14 -22.06 22.50
CA ALA A 322 18.20 -22.69 23.42
C ALA A 322 18.51 -24.18 23.64
N PHE A 323 18.80 -24.94 22.57
CA PHE A 323 19.15 -26.36 22.68
C PHE A 323 20.41 -26.57 23.52
N ARG A 324 21.45 -25.75 23.34
CA ARG A 324 22.69 -25.84 24.14
C ARG A 324 22.45 -25.67 25.64
N LEU A 325 21.51 -24.82 26.05
CA LEU A 325 21.17 -24.58 27.46
C LEU A 325 20.35 -25.72 28.09
N LEU A 326 19.68 -26.53 27.28
CA LEU A 326 18.74 -27.56 27.73
C LEU A 326 19.36 -28.96 27.83
N VAL A 327 20.62 -29.11 27.42
CA VAL A 327 21.27 -30.40 27.30
C VAL A 327 22.36 -30.57 28.37
N ASN A 328 22.49 -31.80 28.87
CA ASN A 328 23.51 -32.19 29.84
C ASN A 328 24.88 -32.34 29.20
N ARG A 329 25.95 -32.02 29.95
CA ARG A 329 27.35 -32.18 29.52
C ARG A 329 27.71 -33.64 29.19
N THR A 330 27.02 -34.61 29.81
CA THR A 330 27.21 -36.05 29.58
C THR A 330 26.54 -36.56 28.30
N SER A 331 25.56 -35.83 27.76
CA SER A 331 24.80 -36.23 26.57
C SER A 331 24.49 -35.02 25.68
N PRO A 332 25.51 -34.38 25.05
CA PRO A 332 25.40 -33.07 24.38
C PRO A 332 24.46 -33.04 23.16
N SER A 333 24.04 -34.20 22.67
CA SER A 333 23.17 -34.36 21.50
C SER A 333 21.75 -34.81 21.85
N CYS A 334 21.42 -35.05 23.13
CA CYS A 334 20.15 -35.66 23.54
C CYS A 334 19.37 -34.77 24.50
N LEU A 335 18.19 -34.28 24.07
CA LEU A 335 17.26 -33.55 24.91
C LEU A 335 16.12 -34.46 25.40
N TYR A 336 16.07 -34.72 26.70
CA TYR A 336 15.03 -35.55 27.32
C TYR A 336 13.73 -34.79 27.60
N PHE A 337 12.62 -35.52 27.73
CA PHE A 337 11.29 -34.96 27.98
C PHE A 337 11.21 -34.09 29.24
N CYS A 338 11.94 -34.44 30.31
CA CYS A 338 11.94 -33.66 31.56
C CYS A 338 12.44 -32.21 31.36
N HIS A 339 13.50 -32.03 30.58
CA HIS A 339 14.07 -30.73 30.25
C HIS A 339 13.20 -29.97 29.25
N PHE A 340 12.60 -30.69 28.29
CA PHE A 340 11.61 -30.12 27.36
C PHE A 340 10.34 -29.64 28.09
N GLU A 341 9.85 -30.40 29.06
CA GLU A 341 8.73 -29.99 29.92
C GLU A 341 9.09 -28.73 30.72
N GLY A 342 10.32 -28.66 31.27
CA GLY A 342 10.85 -27.50 31.97
C GLY A 342 10.85 -26.22 31.13
N LEU A 343 11.35 -26.30 29.89
CA LEU A 343 11.30 -25.21 28.91
C LEU A 343 9.86 -24.76 28.64
N MET A 344 8.97 -25.72 28.38
CA MET A 344 7.61 -25.44 27.95
C MET A 344 6.76 -24.77 29.02
N ARG A 345 7.10 -24.93 30.31
CA ARG A 345 6.47 -24.20 31.42
C ARG A 345 6.67 -22.69 31.32
N TYR A 346 7.81 -22.23 30.81
CA TYR A 346 8.09 -20.79 30.61
C TYR A 346 7.65 -20.32 29.22
N TYR A 347 7.95 -21.09 28.18
CA TYR A 347 7.65 -20.70 26.79
C TYR A 347 6.15 -20.73 26.45
N LYS A 348 5.38 -21.70 26.98
CA LYS A 348 3.91 -21.75 26.85
C LYS A 348 3.26 -22.17 28.18
N PRO A 349 3.13 -21.24 29.16
CA PRO A 349 2.64 -21.56 30.50
C PRO A 349 1.19 -22.07 30.53
N ARG A 350 0.39 -21.78 29.49
CA ARG A 350 -1.01 -22.22 29.37
C ARG A 350 -1.17 -23.62 28.78
N ALA A 351 -0.11 -24.25 28.27
CA ALA A 351 -0.19 -25.55 27.62
C ALA A 351 -0.34 -26.68 28.65
N LYS A 352 -1.24 -27.63 28.39
CA LYS A 352 -1.42 -28.79 29.28
C LYS A 352 -0.26 -29.78 29.08
N ARG A 353 0.11 -30.53 30.14
CA ARG A 353 1.20 -31.54 30.07
C ARG A 353 1.01 -32.56 28.93
N ARG A 354 -0.25 -32.94 28.62
CA ARG A 354 -0.58 -33.83 27.50
C ARG A 354 -0.22 -33.21 26.14
N GLU A 355 -0.51 -31.93 25.95
CA GLU A 355 -0.18 -31.19 24.71
C GLU A 355 1.34 -31.08 24.55
N VAL A 356 2.05 -30.79 25.64
CA VAL A 356 3.52 -30.74 25.66
C VAL A 356 4.13 -32.10 25.31
N TYR A 357 3.59 -33.19 25.86
CA TYR A 357 4.03 -34.55 25.52
C TYR A 357 3.73 -34.92 24.06
N LEU A 358 2.56 -34.55 23.54
CA LEU A 358 2.24 -34.74 22.12
C LEU A 358 3.22 -33.96 21.24
N MET A 359 3.55 -32.72 21.59
CA MET A 359 4.52 -31.92 20.86
C MET A 359 5.91 -32.57 20.84
N PHE A 360 6.38 -33.06 21.99
CA PHE A 360 7.62 -33.83 22.09
C PHE A 360 7.60 -35.07 21.19
N LYS A 361 6.53 -35.89 21.27
CA LYS A 361 6.38 -37.11 20.47
C LYS A 361 6.26 -36.83 18.96
N THR A 362 5.68 -35.71 18.56
CA THR A 362 5.61 -35.31 17.14
C THR A 362 6.96 -34.82 16.61
N MET A 363 7.84 -34.35 17.48
CA MET A 363 9.18 -33.89 17.13
C MET A 363 10.19 -35.05 17.10
N ASP A 364 10.02 -36.06 17.95
CA ASP A 364 10.84 -37.29 17.94
C ASP A 364 10.46 -38.18 16.74
N VAL A 365 10.95 -37.82 15.55
CA VAL A 365 10.75 -38.59 14.32
C VAL A 365 11.45 -39.95 14.40
N SER A 366 12.60 -40.01 15.08
CA SER A 366 13.41 -41.22 15.24
C SER A 366 12.84 -42.22 16.25
N ARG A 367 11.86 -41.82 17.08
CA ARG A 367 11.24 -42.63 18.15
C ARG A 367 12.24 -43.20 19.15
N ASN A 368 13.32 -42.47 19.41
CA ASN A 368 14.41 -42.90 20.29
C ASN A 368 14.20 -42.44 21.76
N GLY A 369 13.14 -41.66 22.04
CA GLY A 369 12.80 -41.17 23.37
C GLY A 369 13.55 -39.90 23.80
N PHE A 370 14.33 -39.29 22.90
CA PHE A 370 15.00 -38.01 23.10
C PHE A 370 14.91 -37.16 21.83
N LEU A 371 15.19 -35.86 21.94
CA LEU A 371 15.23 -34.99 20.77
C LEU A 371 16.68 -34.70 20.42
N SER A 372 17.07 -35.01 19.18
CA SER A 372 18.34 -34.54 18.63
C SER A 372 18.26 -33.04 18.33
N GLN A 373 19.42 -32.42 18.05
CA GLN A 373 19.45 -31.03 17.63
C GLN A 373 18.63 -30.81 16.34
N GLU A 374 18.63 -31.78 15.42
CA GLU A 374 17.87 -31.70 14.16
C GLU A 374 16.37 -31.82 14.39
N ASP A 375 15.95 -32.74 15.27
CA ASP A 375 14.55 -32.90 15.69
C ASP A 375 14.03 -31.64 16.40
N PHE A 376 14.87 -31.05 17.27
CA PHE A 376 14.56 -29.80 17.95
C PHE A 376 14.52 -28.60 16.99
N LEU A 377 15.32 -28.60 15.92
CA LEU A 377 15.23 -27.57 14.88
C LEU A 377 14.01 -27.76 13.98
N GLN A 378 13.45 -28.96 13.89
CA GLN A 378 12.20 -29.20 13.17
C GLN A 378 10.99 -28.45 13.78
N VAL A 379 11.10 -27.99 15.03
CA VAL A 379 10.21 -27.01 15.69
C VAL A 379 9.95 -25.78 14.83
N LEU A 380 10.96 -25.35 14.05
CA LEU A 380 10.86 -24.19 13.16
C LEU A 380 9.76 -24.37 12.12
N PHE A 381 9.59 -25.59 11.62
CA PHE A 381 8.72 -25.92 10.50
C PHE A 381 7.38 -26.51 10.94
N GLN A 382 7.35 -27.30 12.01
CA GLN A 382 6.14 -28.03 12.43
C GLN A 382 5.18 -27.21 13.30
N LEU A 383 5.67 -26.24 14.09
CA LEU A 383 4.80 -25.39 14.93
C LEU A 383 3.84 -24.50 14.13
N LYS A 384 4.05 -24.37 12.82
CA LYS A 384 3.20 -23.56 11.93
C LYS A 384 2.23 -24.41 11.10
N LYS A 385 2.26 -25.75 11.26
CA LYS A 385 1.46 -26.69 10.48
C LYS A 385 0.11 -27.04 11.14
N SER A 386 -0.45 -26.14 11.96
CA SER A 386 -1.85 -26.23 12.35
C SER A 386 -2.68 -25.51 11.29
N TYR A 387 -2.98 -26.24 10.21
CA TYR A 387 -3.81 -25.77 9.10
C TYR A 387 -5.25 -26.19 9.38
N HIS A 388 -6.09 -25.24 9.76
CA HIS A 388 -7.51 -25.29 9.46
C HIS A 388 -7.76 -24.43 8.22
N ASP A 389 -8.61 -24.93 7.33
CA ASP A 389 -9.06 -24.47 6.01
C ASP A 389 -8.89 -22.98 5.68
N VAL A 390 -8.67 -22.67 4.39
CA VAL A 390 -8.75 -21.37 3.66
C VAL A 390 -8.97 -20.08 4.47
N LEU A 391 -9.96 -20.03 5.37
CA LEU A 391 -10.11 -19.00 6.42
C LEU A 391 -8.85 -18.79 7.27
N GLY A 392 -8.09 -19.84 7.61
CA GLY A 392 -6.80 -19.76 8.29
C GLY A 392 -5.77 -18.98 7.48
N THR A 393 -5.76 -19.13 6.16
CA THR A 393 -4.91 -18.33 5.25
C THR A 393 -5.30 -16.86 5.31
N VAL A 394 -6.59 -16.53 5.37
CA VAL A 394 -7.07 -15.15 5.58
C VAL A 394 -6.60 -14.61 6.93
N PHE A 395 -6.77 -15.35 8.03
CA PHE A 395 -6.28 -14.91 9.35
C PHE A 395 -4.75 -14.78 9.44
N ILE A 396 -4.00 -15.55 8.65
CA ILE A 396 -2.54 -15.44 8.56
C ILE A 396 -2.11 -14.25 7.70
N LEU A 397 -2.84 -13.94 6.63
CA LEU A 397 -2.56 -12.80 5.75
C LEU A 397 -3.13 -11.48 6.27
N MET A 398 -4.20 -11.49 7.06
CA MET A 398 -4.89 -10.29 7.54
C MET A 398 -3.96 -9.35 8.32
N PRO A 399 -3.06 -9.81 9.22
CA PRO A 399 -2.05 -8.95 9.84
C PRO A 399 -1.08 -8.31 8.83
N ARG A 400 -0.80 -8.98 7.70
CA ARG A 400 0.06 -8.44 6.64
C ARG A 400 -0.68 -7.38 5.83
N PHE A 401 -1.93 -7.65 5.42
CA PHE A 401 -2.76 -6.65 4.76
C PHE A 401 -3.04 -5.43 5.64
N LEU A 402 -3.27 -5.64 6.94
CA LEU A 402 -3.38 -4.56 7.91
C LEU A 402 -2.09 -3.74 7.98
N SER A 403 -0.92 -4.41 7.95
CA SER A 403 0.37 -3.71 7.93
C SER A 403 0.52 -2.87 6.65
N VAL A 404 0.07 -3.36 5.49
CA VAL A 404 0.07 -2.60 4.23
C VAL A 404 -0.85 -1.38 4.33
N GLY A 405 -2.08 -1.58 4.80
CA GLY A 405 -3.04 -0.48 5.00
C GLY A 405 -2.50 0.59 5.96
N LEU A 406 -1.86 0.19 7.06
CA LEU A 406 -1.24 1.12 8.00
C LEU A 406 -0.04 1.86 7.39
N VAL A 407 0.80 1.20 6.58
CA VAL A 407 1.86 1.91 5.83
C VAL A 407 1.27 2.96 4.90
N LEU A 408 0.19 2.64 4.18
CA LEU A 408 -0.50 3.62 3.32
C LEU A 408 -1.03 4.79 4.13
N ILE A 409 -1.69 4.55 5.27
CA ILE A 409 -2.17 5.61 6.17
C ILE A 409 -1.01 6.50 6.63
N VAL A 410 0.13 5.93 6.99
CA VAL A 410 1.33 6.69 7.39
C VAL A 410 1.85 7.55 6.24
N VAL A 411 1.89 7.02 5.02
CA VAL A 411 2.31 7.79 3.84
C VAL A 411 1.34 8.94 3.57
N TYR A 412 0.02 8.68 3.60
CA TYR A 412 -0.98 9.73 3.42
C TYR A 412 -0.92 10.79 4.52
N TYR A 413 -0.70 10.40 5.77
CA TYR A 413 -0.50 11.34 6.87
C TYR A 413 0.70 12.26 6.61
N PHE A 414 1.84 11.69 6.20
CA PHE A 414 3.04 12.48 5.90
C PHE A 414 2.76 13.55 4.83
N PHE A 415 2.13 13.17 3.72
CA PHE A 415 1.76 14.10 2.66
C PHE A 415 0.67 15.08 3.07
N ALA A 416 -0.31 14.66 3.89
CA ALA A 416 -1.36 15.52 4.41
C ALA A 416 -0.79 16.64 5.29
N ILE A 417 0.12 16.31 6.22
CA ILE A 417 0.77 17.32 7.07
C ILE A 417 1.59 18.29 6.23
N ILE A 418 2.42 17.79 5.31
CA ILE A 418 3.21 18.67 4.43
C ILE A 418 2.28 19.56 3.60
N GLY A 419 1.22 18.99 3.04
CA GLY A 419 0.25 19.75 2.26
C GLY A 419 -0.43 20.84 3.09
N ILE A 420 -0.86 20.51 4.31
CA ILE A 420 -1.45 21.49 5.24
C ILE A 420 -0.45 22.61 5.57
N GLU A 421 0.78 22.28 5.94
CA GLU A 421 1.79 23.28 6.31
C GLU A 421 2.17 24.18 5.13
N VAL A 422 2.27 23.63 3.92
CA VAL A 422 2.67 24.38 2.72
C VAL A 422 1.52 25.20 2.15
N PHE A 423 0.29 24.67 2.17
CA PHE A 423 -0.84 25.26 1.46
C PHE A 423 -1.88 25.96 2.35
N SER A 424 -1.86 25.79 3.68
CA SER A 424 -2.88 26.39 4.58
C SER A 424 -2.93 27.93 4.51
N GLY A 425 -1.80 28.59 4.23
CA GLY A 425 -1.73 30.04 4.08
C GLY A 425 -2.28 30.57 2.75
N TYR A 426 -2.57 29.69 1.78
CA TYR A 426 -3.12 30.08 0.49
C TYR A 426 -4.65 29.99 0.52
N GLN A 427 -5.32 31.13 0.61
CA GLN A 427 -6.76 31.21 0.37
C GLN A 427 -7.02 30.97 -1.12
N MET A 428 -7.39 29.74 -1.47
CA MET A 428 -7.86 29.39 -2.81
C MET A 428 -9.36 29.67 -2.98
N GLU A 429 -9.89 30.72 -2.33
CA GLU A 429 -11.17 31.30 -2.71
C GLU A 429 -11.02 31.79 -4.16
N ASP A 430 -11.85 31.27 -5.06
CA ASP A 430 -11.87 31.57 -6.50
C ASP A 430 -10.76 31.00 -7.42
N CYS A 431 -9.86 30.11 -6.97
CA CYS A 431 -8.90 29.51 -7.92
C CYS A 431 -9.61 28.64 -8.99
N CYS A 432 -10.71 27.97 -8.62
CA CYS A 432 -11.59 27.29 -9.57
C CYS A 432 -12.52 28.26 -10.30
N ASN A 433 -12.84 29.45 -9.76
CA ASN A 433 -13.71 30.42 -10.44
C ASN A 433 -13.00 31.20 -11.54
N ARG A 434 -11.67 31.25 -11.63
CA ARG A 434 -11.02 31.77 -12.86
C ARG A 434 -11.01 30.75 -14.00
N HIS A 435 -10.86 29.46 -13.69
CA HIS A 435 -11.11 28.41 -14.68
C HIS A 435 -12.59 28.23 -15.00
N LEU A 436 -13.50 28.48 -14.03
CA LEU A 436 -14.95 28.48 -14.24
C LEU A 436 -15.51 29.79 -14.81
N ALA A 437 -14.82 30.92 -14.68
CA ALA A 437 -15.14 32.16 -15.40
C ALA A 437 -14.70 32.08 -16.87
N SER A 438 -13.72 31.23 -17.20
CA SER A 438 -13.54 30.73 -18.58
C SER A 438 -14.52 29.61 -18.97
N LEU A 439 -15.38 29.16 -18.04
CA LEU A 439 -16.55 28.30 -18.29
C LEU A 439 -17.87 29.10 -18.27
N HIS A 440 -17.85 30.43 -18.33
CA HIS A 440 -18.71 31.01 -19.35
C HIS A 440 -18.09 30.55 -20.66
N PRO A 441 -18.69 29.58 -21.37
CA PRO A 441 -18.16 29.25 -22.66
C PRO A 441 -18.15 30.57 -23.45
N PRO A 442 -17.02 31.03 -24.01
CA PRO A 442 -17.15 31.79 -25.25
C PRO A 442 -18.04 30.91 -26.14
N GLU A 443 -18.97 31.51 -26.88
CA GLU A 443 -19.97 30.82 -27.69
C GLU A 443 -19.39 29.73 -28.64
N ASP A 444 -18.06 29.62 -28.71
CA ASP A 444 -17.21 28.71 -29.47
C ASP A 444 -17.27 27.21 -29.10
N ASN A 445 -17.78 26.82 -27.91
CA ASN A 445 -17.89 25.38 -27.54
C ASN A 445 -19.30 24.78 -27.73
N LEU A 446 -20.18 25.56 -28.33
CA LEU A 446 -21.52 25.16 -28.67
C LEU A 446 -21.61 24.87 -30.17
N VAL A 447 -21.75 23.60 -30.55
CA VAL A 447 -21.98 23.25 -31.95
C VAL A 447 -23.43 23.55 -32.30
N ARG A 448 -23.66 24.51 -33.20
CA ARG A 448 -24.96 24.73 -33.83
C ARG A 448 -25.25 23.54 -34.74
N VAL A 449 -26.17 22.66 -34.32
CA VAL A 449 -26.66 21.57 -35.17
C VAL A 449 -27.96 22.02 -35.81
N GLU A 450 -27.95 22.17 -37.14
CA GLU A 450 -29.16 22.42 -37.93
C GLU A 450 -29.80 21.07 -38.30
N THR A 451 -30.87 20.68 -37.61
CA THR A 451 -31.69 19.53 -38.01
C THR A 451 -32.77 19.99 -38.99
N ARG A 452 -32.86 19.30 -40.14
CA ARG A 452 -33.93 19.50 -41.13
C ARG A 452 -34.85 18.28 -41.09
N MET A 453 -36.15 18.51 -40.92
CA MET A 453 -37.16 17.45 -41.06
C MET A 453 -37.97 17.70 -42.34
N SER A 454 -38.37 16.62 -43.00
CA SER A 454 -39.20 16.64 -44.21
C SER A 454 -40.70 16.67 -43.87
N LYS A 455 -41.55 17.09 -44.82
CA LYS A 455 -43.03 17.10 -44.64
C LYS A 455 -43.60 15.72 -44.25
N ALA A 456 -42.97 14.63 -44.68
CA ALA A 456 -43.39 13.26 -44.37
C ALA A 456 -43.15 12.88 -42.90
N GLU A 457 -42.05 13.35 -42.31
CA GLU A 457 -41.72 13.09 -40.89
C GLU A 457 -42.59 13.94 -39.95
N ILE A 458 -42.99 15.15 -40.36
CA ILE A 458 -43.92 16.01 -39.62
C ILE A 458 -45.34 15.41 -39.60
N ALA A 459 -45.76 14.79 -40.70
CA ALA A 459 -47.04 14.11 -40.79
C ALA A 459 -47.14 12.89 -39.85
N LEU A 460 -46.01 12.23 -39.57
CA LEU A 460 -45.94 11.11 -38.63
C LEU A 460 -46.20 11.52 -37.16
N CYS A 461 -45.96 12.78 -36.82
CA CYS A 461 -46.17 13.33 -35.47
C CYS A 461 -47.53 14.03 -35.29
N SER A 462 -48.34 14.12 -36.35
CA SER A 462 -49.57 14.91 -36.37
C SER A 462 -50.81 14.03 -36.49
N ASP A 463 -51.14 13.26 -35.44
CA ASP A 463 -52.46 12.64 -35.31
C ASP A 463 -53.35 13.50 -34.38
N PRO A 464 -54.58 13.87 -34.77
CA PRO A 464 -55.33 14.95 -34.15
C PRO A 464 -56.28 14.45 -33.05
N THR A 465 -56.27 15.10 -31.88
CA THR A 465 -57.48 15.19 -31.03
C THR A 465 -57.69 16.65 -30.60
N PRO A 466 -58.94 17.09 -30.38
CA PRO A 466 -59.41 18.39 -30.88
C PRO A 466 -59.31 19.56 -29.88
N HIS A 467 -58.99 20.71 -30.47
CA HIS A 467 -59.16 22.11 -30.04
C HIS A 467 -58.13 22.80 -29.11
N PRO A 468 -57.58 23.96 -29.56
CA PRO A 468 -56.78 24.90 -28.77
C PRO A 468 -57.63 26.11 -28.28
N PRO A 469 -57.03 27.09 -27.56
CA PRO A 469 -56.88 28.38 -28.24
C PRO A 469 -55.41 28.72 -28.47
N ALA A 470 -55.17 29.28 -29.64
CA ALA A 470 -53.88 29.60 -30.22
C ALA A 470 -53.04 30.55 -29.35
N PRO A 471 -51.72 30.56 -29.59
CA PRO A 471 -51.10 31.83 -29.93
C PRO A 471 -50.34 31.78 -31.26
N GLU A 472 -50.62 32.82 -32.04
CA GLU A 472 -49.94 33.48 -33.16
C GLU A 472 -49.14 32.69 -34.22
N PRO A 473 -49.35 32.99 -35.52
CA PRO A 473 -48.60 32.36 -36.60
C PRO A 473 -47.16 32.90 -36.63
N LEU A 474 -46.19 31.99 -36.45
CA LEU A 474 -44.79 32.28 -36.78
C LEU A 474 -44.62 32.39 -38.30
N ASN A 475 -43.99 33.48 -38.73
CA ASN A 475 -43.76 33.81 -40.14
C ASN A 475 -42.67 32.89 -40.72
N TYR A 476 -42.96 32.24 -41.86
CA TYR A 476 -42.02 31.36 -42.57
C TYR A 476 -41.47 32.04 -43.83
N ALA A 477 -40.16 31.98 -44.04
CA ALA A 477 -39.56 32.33 -45.33
C ALA A 477 -39.68 31.13 -46.28
N THR A 478 -40.40 31.30 -47.37
CA THR A 478 -40.55 30.31 -48.44
C THR A 478 -39.34 30.37 -49.38
N ASP A 479 -38.48 29.35 -49.36
CA ASP A 479 -37.56 29.10 -50.48
C ASP A 479 -38.31 28.29 -51.55
N ALA A 480 -38.60 28.93 -52.68
CA ALA A 480 -39.48 28.44 -53.75
C ALA A 480 -38.89 27.31 -54.63
N ALA A 481 -37.94 26.52 -54.13
CA ALA A 481 -37.26 25.48 -54.92
C ALA A 481 -37.29 24.05 -54.34
N ALA A 482 -37.89 23.82 -53.18
CA ALA A 482 -38.12 22.47 -52.67
C ALA A 482 -39.39 22.44 -51.81
N ASP A 483 -40.23 21.42 -52.00
CA ASP A 483 -41.54 21.25 -51.35
C ASP A 483 -41.43 20.87 -49.85
N THR A 484 -40.45 21.42 -49.14
CA THR A 484 -40.09 21.12 -47.75
C THR A 484 -40.29 22.34 -46.86
N LEU A 485 -41.20 22.26 -45.88
CA LEU A 485 -41.23 23.21 -44.76
C LEU A 485 -40.08 22.86 -43.81
N VAL A 486 -39.05 23.70 -43.76
CA VAL A 486 -37.88 23.50 -42.89
C VAL A 486 -38.22 24.00 -41.49
N PHE A 487 -38.46 23.09 -40.55
CA PHE A 487 -38.48 23.45 -39.13
C PHE A 487 -37.06 23.78 -38.67
N ARG A 488 -36.79 25.03 -38.28
CA ARG A 488 -35.46 25.49 -37.85
C ARG A 488 -35.40 25.58 -36.33
N GLY A 489 -35.11 24.47 -35.67
CA GLY A 489 -34.83 24.43 -34.22
C GLY A 489 -33.35 24.65 -33.94
N VAL A 490 -33.00 25.54 -33.02
CA VAL A 490 -31.62 25.72 -32.53
C VAL A 490 -31.51 25.07 -31.16
N ARG A 491 -30.62 24.08 -31.01
CA ARG A 491 -30.29 23.47 -29.71
C ARG A 491 -28.80 23.58 -29.43
N TRP A 492 -28.51 23.95 -28.19
CA TRP A 492 -27.17 24.11 -27.65
C TRP A 492 -26.79 22.86 -26.83
N ARG A 493 -25.64 22.23 -27.10
CA ARG A 493 -25.16 21.00 -26.43
C ARG A 493 -23.67 21.08 -26.12
N THR A 494 -23.25 20.42 -25.03
CA THR A 494 -21.85 20.34 -24.58
C THR A 494 -21.09 19.17 -25.23
N LYS A 495 -19.80 19.35 -25.54
CA LYS A 495 -18.92 18.35 -26.20
C LYS A 495 -18.81 17.01 -25.46
N PHE A 496 -18.85 17.02 -24.11
CA PHE A 496 -18.87 15.81 -23.27
C PHE A 496 -20.13 14.95 -23.43
N SER A 497 -21.24 15.54 -23.90
CA SER A 497 -22.50 14.83 -24.09
C SER A 497 -22.52 13.96 -25.35
N PHE A 498 -21.51 14.09 -26.22
CA PHE A 498 -21.45 13.41 -27.51
C PHE A 498 -20.89 11.98 -27.44
N CYS A 499 -20.12 11.59 -26.40
CA CYS A 499 -19.33 10.35 -26.47
C CYS A 499 -19.98 9.14 -25.78
N LEU A 500 -20.61 9.30 -24.61
CA LEU A 500 -21.20 8.18 -23.84
C LEU A 500 -22.70 8.00 -24.06
N LYS A 501 -23.45 9.10 -24.27
CA LYS A 501 -24.89 9.03 -24.54
C LYS A 501 -25.20 8.58 -25.95
N MET A 502 -24.43 9.00 -26.95
CA MET A 502 -24.62 8.54 -28.34
C MET A 502 -24.33 7.04 -28.46
N TYR A 503 -23.24 6.54 -27.84
CA TYR A 503 -22.98 5.09 -27.82
C TYR A 503 -24.05 4.32 -27.05
N ALA A 504 -24.54 4.84 -25.91
CA ALA A 504 -25.60 4.19 -25.15
C ALA A 504 -26.96 4.19 -25.88
N GLU A 505 -27.30 5.28 -26.59
CA GLU A 505 -28.52 5.38 -27.38
C GLU A 505 -28.44 4.54 -28.67
N GLU A 506 -27.28 4.51 -29.33
CA GLU A 506 -27.03 3.71 -30.54
C GLU A 506 -27.01 2.20 -30.24
N VAL A 507 -26.37 1.79 -29.13
CA VAL A 507 -26.41 0.38 -28.65
C VAL A 507 -27.83 -0.02 -28.23
N LYS A 508 -28.58 0.89 -27.61
CA LYS A 508 -29.99 0.64 -27.24
C LYS A 508 -30.86 0.49 -28.49
N GLU A 509 -30.66 1.33 -29.50
CA GLU A 509 -31.38 1.27 -30.77
C GLU A 509 -31.05 -0.03 -31.53
N TRP A 510 -29.80 -0.49 -31.49
CA TRP A 510 -29.40 -1.78 -32.07
C TRP A 510 -30.02 -2.98 -31.33
N LEU A 511 -30.11 -2.93 -30.00
CA LEU A 511 -30.78 -3.95 -29.20
C LEU A 511 -32.28 -4.00 -29.48
N ASP A 512 -32.95 -2.84 -29.51
CA ASP A 512 -34.38 -2.74 -29.80
C ASP A 512 -34.69 -3.21 -31.23
N HIS A 513 -33.82 -2.91 -32.20
CA HIS A 513 -33.97 -3.38 -33.59
C HIS A 513 -33.74 -4.90 -33.72
N ALA A 514 -32.77 -5.45 -32.99
CA ALA A 514 -32.52 -6.89 -32.96
C ALA A 514 -33.69 -7.67 -32.33
N GLU A 515 -34.27 -7.17 -31.22
CA GLU A 515 -35.47 -7.77 -30.62
C GLU A 515 -36.69 -7.71 -31.54
N LEU A 516 -36.87 -6.61 -32.28
CA LEU A 516 -37.96 -6.47 -33.26
C LEU A 516 -37.80 -7.41 -34.46
N GLU A 517 -36.57 -7.65 -34.92
CA GLU A 517 -36.30 -8.65 -35.96
C GLU A 517 -36.50 -10.07 -35.46
N GLU A 518 -36.11 -10.39 -34.22
CA GLU A 518 -36.37 -11.69 -33.60
C GLU A 518 -37.87 -11.94 -33.43
N ARG A 519 -38.65 -10.93 -32.98
CA ARG A 519 -40.12 -11.04 -32.92
C ARG A 519 -40.74 -11.25 -34.29
N ARG A 520 -40.31 -10.51 -35.33
CA ARG A 520 -40.78 -10.73 -36.70
C ARG A 520 -40.40 -12.10 -37.25
N SER A 521 -39.20 -12.60 -36.93
CA SER A 521 -38.76 -13.93 -37.33
C SER A 521 -39.60 -15.03 -36.64
N ASN A 522 -39.89 -14.85 -35.35
CA ASN A 522 -40.75 -15.76 -34.60
C ASN A 522 -42.22 -15.70 -35.07
N GLU A 523 -42.75 -14.52 -35.38
CA GLU A 523 -44.09 -14.38 -35.98
C GLU A 523 -44.15 -15.00 -37.37
N TRP A 524 -43.10 -14.85 -38.20
CA TRP A 524 -43.00 -15.50 -39.50
C TRP A 524 -42.91 -17.03 -39.37
N LEU A 525 -42.18 -17.54 -38.38
CA LEU A 525 -42.12 -18.97 -38.06
C LEU A 525 -43.49 -19.51 -37.60
N ILE A 526 -44.21 -18.78 -36.75
CA ILE A 526 -45.55 -19.15 -36.29
C ILE A 526 -46.55 -19.15 -37.46
N LEU A 527 -46.53 -18.12 -38.30
CA LEU A 527 -47.38 -18.02 -39.49
C LEU A 527 -47.05 -19.11 -40.53
N ASN A 528 -45.78 -19.47 -40.70
CA ASN A 528 -45.39 -20.54 -41.62
C ASN A 528 -45.63 -21.95 -41.08
N VAL A 529 -45.58 -22.16 -39.76
CA VAL A 529 -46.01 -23.43 -39.14
C VAL A 529 -47.52 -23.58 -39.25
N GLN A 530 -48.30 -22.52 -39.03
CA GLN A 530 -49.75 -22.53 -39.25
C GLN A 530 -50.14 -22.70 -40.73
N ASN A 531 -49.37 -22.13 -41.67
CA ASN A 531 -49.60 -22.33 -43.10
C ASN A 531 -49.10 -23.68 -43.63
N ARG A 532 -48.16 -24.36 -42.94
CA ARG A 532 -47.68 -25.71 -43.30
C ARG A 532 -48.52 -26.87 -42.74
N GLU A 533 -49.41 -26.62 -41.78
CA GLU A 533 -50.45 -27.60 -41.41
C GLU A 533 -51.66 -27.56 -42.37
N GLY A 534 -51.70 -26.61 -43.31
CA GLY A 534 -52.76 -26.46 -44.31
C GLY A 534 -52.45 -26.95 -45.72
N ASP A 535 -51.19 -27.22 -46.08
CA ASP A 535 -50.81 -27.59 -47.45
C ASP A 535 -49.87 -28.81 -47.49
N SER A 536 -50.49 -29.98 -47.68
CA SER A 536 -49.80 -31.20 -48.06
C SER A 536 -49.49 -31.13 -49.54
N THR A 537 -48.27 -30.78 -49.94
CA THR A 537 -47.50 -31.35 -51.08
C THR A 537 -46.31 -30.46 -51.47
N ALA A 538 -45.19 -31.11 -51.82
CA ALA A 538 -44.05 -30.64 -52.63
C ALA A 538 -42.78 -30.02 -51.95
N LEU A 539 -41.74 -30.87 -51.96
CA LEU A 539 -40.32 -30.65 -52.32
C LEU A 539 -39.35 -29.81 -51.46
N GLU A 540 -38.39 -30.57 -50.89
CA GLU A 540 -36.92 -30.51 -51.03
C GLU A 540 -36.12 -29.19 -51.04
N ALA A 541 -34.97 -29.31 -50.35
CA ALA A 541 -33.67 -28.63 -50.50
C ALA A 541 -33.42 -27.36 -49.68
N GLY A 542 -32.29 -27.38 -48.93
CA GLY A 542 -31.42 -26.20 -48.84
C GLY A 542 -30.98 -25.72 -47.46
N HIS A 543 -29.90 -26.34 -46.97
CA HIS A 543 -28.75 -25.72 -46.29
C HIS A 543 -28.86 -25.04 -44.90
N GLU A 544 -28.00 -25.58 -44.01
CA GLU A 544 -27.50 -25.03 -42.75
C GLU A 544 -26.87 -23.62 -42.89
N SER A 545 -27.06 -22.78 -41.86
CA SER A 545 -25.95 -21.99 -41.31
C SER A 545 -26.22 -21.59 -39.85
N ARG A 546 -25.57 -22.32 -38.92
CA ARG A 546 -25.26 -21.83 -37.57
C ARG A 546 -24.31 -20.64 -37.70
N ARG A 547 -24.59 -19.53 -37.02
CA ARG A 547 -23.56 -18.54 -36.67
C ARG A 547 -23.52 -18.30 -35.17
N THR A 548 -22.36 -18.61 -34.62
CA THR A 548 -21.87 -18.39 -33.26
C THR A 548 -21.62 -16.89 -33.03
N PHE A 549 -22.02 -16.38 -31.87
CA PHE A 549 -21.63 -15.06 -31.39
C PHE A 549 -20.33 -15.14 -30.59
N THR A 550 -19.39 -14.24 -30.87
CA THR A 550 -18.26 -13.90 -30.00
C THR A 550 -18.43 -12.45 -29.56
N LEU A 551 -18.25 -12.23 -28.25
CA LEU A 551 -18.45 -11.00 -27.48
C LEU A 551 -17.86 -9.73 -28.10
#